data_AF-A0A2B4F799-F1
#
_entry.id   AF-A0A2B4F799-F1
#
_cell.length_a   1.000
_cell.length_b   1.000
_cell.length_c   1.000
_cell.angle_alpha   90.00
_cell.angle_beta   90.00
_cell.angle_gamma   90.00
#
_symmetry.space_group_name_H-M   'P 1'
#
loop_
_entity.id
_entity.type
_entity.pdbx_description
1 polymer ?
#
loop_
_entity_poly.entity_id
_entity_poly.type
_entity_poly.pdbx_seq_one_letter_code
_entity_poly.pdbx_strand_id
1 'polypeptide(L)' 'MNGQKRSNIAPGLEVDIVLKQDQRTGKLTRGIVKDILTNSPSHPHGIKVRLQDGQVGRVQNIVQ' A
#
# COMPACT_ATOMS: atom_id res chain seq x y z
N MET A 1 -6.44 -7.81 -5.66
CA MET A 1 -5.83 -8.78 -4.70
C MET A 1 -5.59 -8.11 -3.34
N ASN A 2 -5.44 -8.87 -2.25
CA ASN A 2 -5.22 -8.35 -0.88
C ASN A 2 -3.77 -7.82 -0.71
N GLY A 3 -3.63 -6.60 -0.15
CA GLY A 3 -2.36 -5.92 0.14
C GLY A 3 -1.58 -6.38 1.37
N GLN A 4 -1.97 -7.46 2.06
CA GLN A 4 -1.35 -7.95 3.30
C GLN A 4 -0.08 -8.78 3.09
N LYS A 5 0.13 -9.37 1.91
CA LYS A 5 1.31 -10.19 1.61
C LYS A 5 2.32 -9.38 0.80
N ARG A 6 3.57 -9.35 1.25
CA ARG A 6 4.68 -8.68 0.57
C ARG A 6 4.95 -9.26 -0.82
N SER A 7 4.79 -10.57 -0.99
CA SER A 7 4.95 -11.27 -2.28
C SER A 7 4.02 -10.77 -3.38
N ASN A 8 2.90 -10.13 -3.02
CA ASN A 8 1.90 -9.66 -3.97
C ASN A 8 2.13 -8.20 -4.40
N ILE A 9 3.14 -7.53 -3.84
CA ILE A 9 3.39 -6.12 -4.07
C ILE A 9 4.80 -5.95 -4.63
N ALA A 10 4.90 -5.22 -5.73
CA ALA A 10 6.15 -4.88 -6.38
C ALA A 10 6.15 -3.38 -6.71
N PRO A 11 7.32 -2.73 -6.78
CA PRO A 11 7.44 -1.42 -7.41
C PRO A 11 6.85 -1.41 -8.82
N GLY A 12 6.15 -0.33 -9.19
CA GLY A 12 5.43 -0.20 -10.47
C GLY A 12 3.99 -0.72 -10.44
N LEU A 13 3.56 -1.39 -9.38
CA LEU A 13 2.19 -1.88 -9.24
C LEU A 13 1.22 -0.75 -8.85
N GLU A 14 0.03 -0.73 -9.45
CA GLU A 14 -1.05 0.19 -9.06
C GLU A 14 -1.79 -0.35 -7.84
N VAL A 15 -1.91 0.48 -6.81
CA VAL A 15 -2.49 0.08 -5.52
C VAL A 15 -3.35 1.19 -4.95
N ASP A 16 -4.33 0.79 -4.14
CA ASP A 16 -5.07 1.68 -3.26
C ASP A 16 -4.51 1.56 -1.84
N ILE A 17 -4.00 2.67 -1.30
CA ILE A 17 -3.43 2.75 0.05
C ILE A 17 -4.30 3.60 0.96
N VAL A 18 -4.28 3.31 2.26
CA VAL A 18 -4.80 4.22 3.29
C VAL A 18 -3.64 5.03 3.87
N LEU A 19 -3.77 6.36 3.83
CA LEU A 19 -2.82 7.29 4.44
C LEU A 19 -3.08 7.39 5.94
N LYS A 20 -2.08 7.82 6.73
CA LYS A 20 -2.25 7.97 8.18
C LYS A 20 -3.42 8.90 8.54
N GLN A 21 -3.56 10.02 7.83
CA GLN A 21 -4.65 10.98 8.03
C GLN A 21 -6.04 10.39 7.70
N ASP A 22 -6.09 9.41 6.79
CA ASP A 22 -7.32 8.81 6.30
C ASP A 22 -7.69 7.50 7.02
N GLN A 23 -6.89 7.06 8.00
CA GLN A 23 -7.17 5.82 8.75
C GLN A 23 -8.53 5.86 9.47
N ARG A 24 -9.00 7.04 9.89
CA ARG A 24 -10.30 7.20 10.56
C ARG A 24 -11.47 7.26 9.56
N THR A 25 -11.23 7.80 8.38
CA THR A 25 -12.27 7.98 7.34
C THR A 25 -12.37 6.77 6.42
N GLY A 26 -11.34 5.94 6.35
CA GLY A 26 -11.23 4.82 5.41
C GLY A 26 -10.99 5.27 3.97
N LYS A 27 -10.71 6.55 3.73
CA LYS A 27 -10.45 7.07 2.39
C LYS A 27 -9.19 6.41 1.82
N LEU A 28 -9.31 5.88 0.62
CA LEU A 28 -8.20 5.28 -0.11
C LEU A 28 -7.64 6.27 -1.12
N THR A 29 -6.32 6.20 -1.29
CA THR A 29 -5.57 6.95 -2.29
C THR A 29 -4.96 5.96 -3.25
N ARG A 30 -5.26 6.13 -4.53
CA ARG A 30 -4.70 5.33 -5.61
C ARG A 30 -3.34 5.87 -6.02
N GLY A 31 -2.41 4.97 -6.34
CA GLY A 31 -1.19 5.35 -7.04
C GLY A 31 -0.25 4.17 -7.30
N ILE A 32 0.91 4.49 -7.86
CA ILE A 32 1.92 3.50 -8.25
C ILE A 32 2.95 3.33 -7.13
N VAL A 33 3.23 2.08 -6.74
CA VAL A 33 4.25 1.77 -5.74
C VAL A 33 5.63 2.17 -6.24
N LYS A 34 6.36 2.93 -5.41
CA LYS A 34 7.79 3.22 -5.58
C LYS A 34 8.64 2.32 -4.71
N ASP A 35 8.43 2.38 -3.39
CA ASP A 35 9.23 1.64 -2.41
C ASP A 35 8.34 0.78 -1.51
N ILE A 36 8.81 -0.40 -1.13
CA ILE A 36 8.19 -1.27 -0.13
C ILE A 36 8.91 -1.05 1.21
N LEU A 37 8.15 -0.64 2.23
CA LEU A 37 8.69 -0.23 3.54
C LEU A 37 8.46 -1.26 4.65
N THR A 38 7.65 -2.30 4.40
CA THR A 38 7.50 -3.43 5.33
C THR A 38 8.47 -4.55 4.97
N ASN A 39 9.28 -4.96 5.95
CA ASN A 39 10.25 -6.07 5.79
C ASN A 39 9.61 -7.44 6.00
N SER A 40 8.61 -7.54 6.90
CA SER A 40 7.90 -8.80 7.17
C SER A 40 7.17 -9.32 5.93
N PRO A 41 7.06 -10.66 5.76
CA PRO A 41 6.40 -11.26 4.59
C PRO A 41 4.89 -10.98 4.55
N SER A 42 4.27 -10.74 5.70
CA SER A 42 2.87 -10.35 5.82
C SER A 42 2.66 -9.33 6.94
N HIS A 43 1.55 -8.58 6.85
CA HIS A 43 1.14 -7.64 7.89
C HIS A 43 -0.39 -7.49 7.92
N PRO A 44 -1.04 -7.51 9.09
CA PRO A 44 -2.51 -7.55 9.19
C PRO A 44 -3.21 -6.34 8.56
N HIS A 45 -2.61 -5.15 8.67
CA HIS A 45 -3.17 -3.91 8.12
C HIS A 45 -2.72 -3.59 6.68
N GLY A 46 -2.00 -4.52 6.04
CA GLY A 46 -1.38 -4.26 4.74
C GLY A 46 0.10 -3.92 4.80
N ILE A 47 0.79 -4.11 3.68
CA ILE A 47 2.19 -3.75 3.49
C ILE A 47 2.29 -2.23 3.37
N LYS A 48 3.27 -1.65 4.08
CA LYS A 48 3.55 -0.23 4.02
C LYS A 48 4.35 0.04 2.75
N VAL A 49 3.92 1.01 1.96
CA VAL A 49 4.57 1.42 0.71
C VAL A 49 4.72 2.92 0.64
N ARG A 50 5.66 3.38 -0.19
CA ARG A 50 5.72 4.74 -0.71
C ARG A 50 5.24 4.73 -2.15
N LEU A 51 4.36 5.65 -2.52
CA LEU A 51 3.93 5.86 -3.90
C LEU A 51 4.93 6.74 -4.67
N GLN A 52 4.84 6.76 -6.00
CA GLN A 52 5.72 7.58 -6.85
C GLN A 52 5.63 9.08 -6.56
N ASP A 53 4.46 9.57 -6.13
CA ASP A 53 4.21 10.95 -5.71
C ASP A 53 4.75 11.28 -4.30
N GLY A 54 5.37 10.31 -3.62
CA GLY A 54 5.96 10.46 -2.30
C GLY A 54 5.02 10.14 -1.13
N GLN A 55 3.73 9.89 -1.38
CA GLN A 55 2.79 9.55 -0.33
C GLN A 55 3.09 8.19 0.30
N VAL A 56 2.83 8.04 1.60
CA VAL A 56 3.15 6.83 2.35
C VAL A 56 1.91 6.32 3.07
N GLY A 57 1.59 5.04 2.85
CA GLY A 57 0.41 4.41 3.44
C GLY A 57 0.50 2.89 3.49
N ARG A 58 -0.61 2.27 3.88
CA ARG A 58 -0.76 0.81 3.94
C ARG A 58 -1.64 0.33 2.79
N VAL A 59 -1.16 -0.61 1.97
CA VAL A 59 -1.93 -1.15 0.85
C VAL A 59 -3.17 -1.86 1.35
N GLN A 60 -4.34 -1.43 0.88
CA GLN A 60 -5.62 -2.10 1.12
C GLN A 60 -5.98 -2.98 -0.07
N ASN A 61 -5.89 -2.44 -1.29
CA ASN A 61 -6.19 -3.18 -2.51
C ASN A 61 -5.06 -3.06 -3.53
N ILE A 62 -4.84 -4.13 -4.28
CA ILE A 62 -4.03 -4.13 -5.50
C ILE A 62 -4.98 -4.00 -6.68
N VAL A 63 -4.79 -2.95 -7.47
CA VAL A 63 -5.51 -2.68 -8.72
C VAL A 63 -4.79 -3.46 -9.81
N GLN A 64 -5.52 -4.30 -10.53
CA GLN A 64 -4.98 -5.23 -11.51
C GLN A 64 -5.33 -4.75 -12.92
#